data_AF-A0A5K7SBC2-F1
#
_entry.id   AF-A0A5K7SBC2-F1
#
_cell.length_a   1.000
_cell.length_b   1.000
_cell.length_c   1.000
_cell.angle_alpha   90.00
_cell.angle_beta   90.00
_cell.angle_gamma   90.00
#
_symmetry.space_group_name_H-M   'P 1'
#
loop_
_entity.id
_entity.type
_entity.pdbx_description
1 polymer ?
#
loop_
_entity_poly.entity_id
_entity_poly.type
_entity_poly.pdbx_seq_one_letter_code
_entity_poly.pdbx_strand_id
1 'polypeptide(L)'
;MTEKKENSKKRISTAGLKSILVGSALSSEKVTKQIPFVIFLALLGIGLITNRYITEKTIRQMEMVRDSLKEYKSESVIHETELMYINRPSEVTRRVIERKIDLIEPIEPPKRIKVKKMETK
;
A
#
# COMPACT_ATOMS: atom_id res chain seq x y z
N MET A 1 -65.33 18.50 14.19
CA MET A 1 -64.57 17.95 13.04
C MET A 1 -64.73 18.98 11.93
N THR A 2 -63.71 19.67 11.43
CA THR A 2 -62.54 19.11 10.77
C THR A 2 -61.43 20.17 10.74
N GLU A 3 -60.27 19.87 11.33
CA GLU A 3 -59.06 20.69 11.23
C GLU A 3 -58.48 20.60 9.81
N LYS A 4 -58.31 21.75 9.15
CA LYS A 4 -57.57 21.86 7.89
C LYS A 4 -56.08 22.00 8.20
N LYS A 5 -55.37 20.87 8.20
CA LYS A 5 -53.89 20.80 8.31
C LYS A 5 -53.23 21.35 7.05
N GLU A 6 -52.68 22.56 7.13
CA GLU A 6 -51.83 23.14 6.09
C GLU A 6 -50.39 22.61 6.26
N ASN A 7 -50.08 21.50 5.60
CA ASN A 7 -48.72 20.96 5.51
C ASN A 7 -47.98 21.60 4.33
N SER A 8 -47.36 22.76 4.55
CA SER A 8 -46.37 23.36 3.66
C SER A 8 -45.07 22.53 3.68
N LYS A 9 -45.07 21.42 2.95
CA LYS A 9 -43.82 20.75 2.57
C LYS A 9 -43.19 21.58 1.45
N LYS A 10 -42.18 22.39 1.81
CA LYS A 10 -41.25 23.08 0.90
C LYS A 10 -40.59 22.04 -0.03
N ARG A 11 -41.28 21.65 -1.10
CA ARG A 11 -40.69 20.95 -2.24
C ARG A 11 -39.76 21.97 -2.88
N ILE A 12 -38.46 21.72 -2.84
CA ILE A 12 -37.49 22.43 -3.69
C ILE A 12 -38.01 22.28 -5.12
N SER A 13 -38.65 23.34 -5.64
CA SER A 13 -39.39 23.24 -6.88
C SER A 13 -38.39 23.07 -7.99
N THR A 14 -38.56 22.03 -8.80
CA THR A 14 -37.83 21.84 -10.05
C THR A 14 -37.97 23.07 -10.97
N ALA A 15 -39.03 23.85 -10.80
CA ALA A 15 -39.23 25.16 -11.42
C ALA A 15 -38.16 26.20 -11.00
N GLY A 16 -37.75 26.23 -9.73
CA GLY A 16 -36.67 27.11 -9.24
C GLY A 16 -35.29 26.68 -9.75
N LEU A 17 -35.04 25.38 -9.89
CA LEU A 17 -33.79 24.90 -10.50
C LEU A 17 -33.78 25.17 -12.02
N LYS A 18 -34.91 25.02 -12.70
CA LYS A 18 -35.07 25.37 -14.12
C LYS A 18 -34.91 26.87 -14.36
N SER A 19 -35.44 27.75 -13.52
CA SER A 19 -35.28 29.21 -13.68
C SER A 19 -33.83 29.68 -13.45
N ILE A 20 -33.10 29.02 -12.55
CA ILE A 20 -31.65 29.24 -12.37
C ILE A 20 -30.86 28.78 -13.60
N LEU A 21 -31.19 27.61 -14.17
CA LEU A 21 -30.54 27.09 -15.37
C LEU A 21 -30.92 27.86 -16.65
N VAL A 22 -32.14 28.41 -16.74
CA VAL A 22 -32.65 29.20 -17.88
C VAL A 22 -32.15 30.66 -17.85
N GLY A 23 -31.47 31.10 -16.79
CA GLY A 23 -30.73 32.36 -16.76
C GLY A 23 -31.50 33.57 -16.20
N SER A 24 -32.75 33.42 -15.79
CA SER A 24 -33.51 34.54 -15.20
C SER A 24 -32.98 34.96 -13.83
N ALA A 25 -32.43 34.02 -13.04
CA ALA A 25 -31.75 34.34 -11.78
C ALA A 25 -30.32 34.91 -12.01
N LEU A 26 -29.66 34.50 -13.09
CA LEU A 26 -28.28 34.87 -13.42
C LEU A 26 -28.17 36.30 -13.99
N SER A 27 -29.24 36.77 -14.66
CA SER A 27 -29.38 38.14 -15.19
C SER A 27 -29.66 39.20 -14.11
N SER A 28 -29.81 38.81 -12.85
CA SER A 28 -29.96 39.78 -11.77
C SER A 28 -28.62 40.46 -11.47
N GLU A 29 -28.61 41.78 -11.37
CA GLU A 29 -27.41 42.63 -11.27
C GLU A 29 -26.50 42.25 -10.08
N LYS A 30 -27.08 41.71 -9.01
CA LYS A 30 -26.34 41.19 -7.83
C LYS A 30 -25.65 39.85 -8.10
N VAL A 31 -26.26 38.96 -8.87
CA VAL A 31 -25.72 37.63 -9.19
C VAL A 31 -24.64 37.73 -10.27
N THR A 32 -24.82 38.61 -11.26
CA THR A 32 -23.80 38.87 -12.29
C THR A 32 -22.48 39.33 -11.67
N LYS A 33 -22.52 40.15 -10.61
CA LYS A 33 -21.31 40.59 -9.87
C LYS A 33 -20.58 39.45 -9.14
N GLN A 34 -21.27 38.35 -8.83
CA GLN A 34 -20.71 37.20 -8.10
C GLN A 34 -20.29 36.04 -9.04
N ILE A 35 -20.47 36.17 -10.36
CA ILE A 35 -20.05 35.15 -11.35
C ILE A 35 -18.57 34.73 -11.18
N PRO A 36 -17.60 35.63 -10.97
CA PRO A 36 -16.20 35.25 -10.77
C PRO A 36 -16.00 34.30 -9.58
N PHE A 37 -16.80 34.45 -8.52
CA PHE A 37 -16.76 33.57 -7.35
C PHE A 37 -17.34 32.17 -7.63
N VAL A 38 -18.38 32.08 -8.46
CA VAL A 38 -18.92 30.77 -8.89
C VAL A 38 -17.90 30.01 -9.73
N ILE A 39 -17.19 30.71 -10.62
CA ILE A 39 -16.08 30.13 -11.40
C ILE A 39 -14.96 29.65 -10.49
N PHE A 40 -14.60 30.42 -9.46
CA PHE A 40 -13.63 30.01 -8.45
C PHE A 40 -14.06 28.71 -7.73
N LEU A 41 -15.33 28.61 -7.32
CA LEU A 41 -15.86 27.39 -6.72
C LEU A 41 -15.86 26.20 -7.69
N ALA A 42 -16.17 26.43 -8.97
CA ALA A 42 -16.10 25.40 -9.99
C ALA A 42 -14.65 24.89 -10.17
N LEU A 43 -13.67 25.79 -10.16
CA LEU A 43 -12.24 25.45 -10.22
C LEU A 43 -11.82 24.62 -8.99
N LEU A 44 -12.25 25.01 -7.79
CA LEU A 44 -12.04 24.21 -6.58
C LEU A 44 -12.69 22.82 -6.69
N GLY A 45 -13.91 22.73 -7.23
CA GLY A 45 -14.59 21.47 -7.46
C GLY A 45 -13.80 20.53 -8.38
N ILE A 46 -13.30 21.05 -9.50
CA ILE A 46 -12.43 20.31 -10.43
C ILE A 46 -11.14 19.88 -9.74
N GLY A 47 -10.53 20.76 -8.95
CA GLY A 47 -9.33 20.46 -8.17
C GLY A 47 -9.53 19.30 -7.19
N LEU A 48 -10.66 19.30 -6.46
CA LEU A 48 -11.01 18.24 -5.52
C LEU A 48 -11.26 16.90 -6.22
N ILE A 49 -11.98 16.90 -7.35
CA ILE A 49 -12.21 15.69 -8.15
C ILE A 49 -10.88 15.12 -8.65
N THR A 50 -10.00 16.00 -9.13
CA THR A 50 -8.66 15.61 -9.63
C THR A 50 -7.80 15.01 -8.52
N ASN A 51 -7.76 15.66 -7.35
CA ASN A 51 -7.01 15.15 -6.20
C ASN A 51 -7.51 13.77 -5.75
N ARG A 52 -8.84 13.60 -5.68
CA ARG A 52 -9.46 12.30 -5.38
C ARG A 52 -9.04 11.22 -6.38
N TYR A 53 -9.09 11.51 -7.68
CA TYR A 53 -8.71 10.55 -8.73
C TYR A 53 -7.24 10.14 -8.64
N ILE A 54 -6.33 11.10 -8.41
CA ILE A 54 -4.90 10.82 -8.24
C ILE A 54 -4.68 9.94 -6.99
N THR A 55 -5.35 10.25 -5.89
CA THR A 55 -5.25 9.50 -4.64
C THR A 55 -5.72 8.06 -4.81
N GLU A 56 -6.87 7.83 -5.45
CA GLU A 56 -7.39 6.48 -5.70
C GLU A 56 -6.43 5.65 -6.57
N LYS A 57 -5.84 6.26 -7.60
CA LYS A 57 -4.85 5.59 -8.45
C LYS A 57 -3.60 5.21 -7.66
N THR A 58 -3.08 6.13 -6.84
CA THR A 58 -1.90 5.89 -6.00
C THR A 58 -2.16 4.80 -4.97
N ILE A 59 -3.34 4.78 -4.33
CA ILE A 59 -3.72 3.72 -3.38
C ILE A 59 -3.71 2.36 -4.06
N ARG A 60 -4.33 2.23 -5.24
CA ARG A 60 -4.32 0.95 -5.99
C ARG A 60 -2.91 0.50 -6.36
N GLN A 61 -2.03 1.42 -6.76
CA GLN A 61 -0.64 1.08 -7.05
C GLN A 61 0.11 0.63 -5.81
N MET A 62 -0.12 1.29 -4.67
CA MET A 62 0.47 0.88 -3.39
C MET A 62 0.02 -0.53 -2.99
N GLU A 63 -1.25 -0.88 -3.16
CA GLU A 63 -1.75 -2.23 -2.88
C GLU A 63 -1.01 -3.28 -3.71
N MET A 64 -0.90 -3.06 -5.03
CA MET A 64 -0.17 -3.98 -5.92
C MET A 64 1.29 -4.16 -5.50
N VAL A 65 1.98 -3.06 -5.17
CA VAL A 65 3.39 -3.11 -4.73
C VAL A 65 3.51 -3.83 -3.38
N ARG A 66 2.56 -3.64 -2.46
CA ARG A 66 2.56 -4.32 -1.16
C ARG A 66 2.37 -5.83 -1.30
N ASP A 67 1.53 -6.26 -2.23
CA ASP A 67 1.35 -7.69 -2.52
C ASP A 67 2.65 -8.31 -3.07
N SER A 68 3.32 -7.62 -4.01
CA SER A 68 4.62 -8.07 -4.51
C SER A 68 5.69 -8.12 -3.41
N LEU A 69 5.73 -7.13 -2.51
CA LEU A 69 6.66 -7.15 -1.36
C LEU A 69 6.40 -8.33 -0.42
N LYS A 70 5.12 -8.68 -0.20
CA LYS A 70 4.76 -9.84 0.62
C LYS A 70 5.21 -11.14 -0.01
N GLU A 71 5.06 -11.27 -1.33
CA GLU A 71 5.55 -12.43 -2.08
C GLU A 71 7.08 -12.55 -1.96
N TYR A 72 7.83 -11.49 -2.26
CA TYR A 72 9.29 -11.50 -2.13
C TYR A 72 9.77 -11.77 -0.71
N LYS A 73 9.05 -11.28 0.31
CA LYS A 73 9.37 -11.59 1.70
C LYS A 73 9.19 -13.08 1.97
N SER A 74 8.12 -13.69 1.47
CA SER A 74 7.86 -15.11 1.64
C SER A 74 8.92 -15.95 0.93
N GLU A 75 9.27 -15.59 -0.30
CA GLU A 75 10.33 -16.25 -1.08
C GLU A 75 11.69 -16.19 -0.37
N SER A 76 12.06 -15.02 0.19
CA SER A 76 13.31 -14.88 0.95
C SER A 76 13.38 -15.82 2.16
N VAL A 77 12.26 -15.99 2.88
CA VAL A 77 12.18 -16.88 4.04
C VAL A 77 12.27 -18.35 3.61
N ILE A 78 11.66 -18.70 2.47
CA ILE A 78 11.76 -20.05 1.90
C ILE A 78 13.21 -20.36 1.54
N HIS A 79 13.91 -19.46 0.86
CA HIS A 79 15.31 -19.65 0.49
C HIS A 79 16.22 -19.77 1.70
N GLU A 80 16.03 -18.94 2.72
CA GLU A 80 16.75 -19.04 3.99
C GLU A 80 16.51 -20.39 4.68
N THR A 81 15.26 -20.86 4.67
CA THR A 81 14.89 -22.18 5.23
C THR A 81 15.53 -23.32 4.44
N GLU A 82 15.59 -23.24 3.11
CA GLU A 82 16.25 -24.22 2.26
C GLU A 82 17.77 -24.26 2.52
N LEU A 83 18.40 -23.09 2.62
CA LEU A 83 19.81 -22.97 3.02
C LEU A 83 20.06 -23.57 4.40
N MET A 84 19.17 -23.33 5.38
CA MET A 84 19.27 -23.96 6.70
C MET A 84 19.13 -25.48 6.63
N TYR A 85 18.23 -25.99 5.79
CA TYR A 85 18.05 -27.42 5.60
C TYR A 85 19.31 -28.06 5.00
N ILE A 86 19.89 -27.45 3.96
CA ILE A 86 21.11 -27.96 3.30
C ILE A 86 22.33 -27.87 4.23
N ASN A 87 22.45 -26.80 5.02
CA ASN A 87 23.54 -26.62 5.98
C ASN A 87 23.36 -27.38 7.29
N ARG A 88 22.23 -28.06 7.51
CA ARG A 88 22.00 -28.82 8.74
C ARG A 88 23.06 -29.92 8.86
N PRO A 89 23.75 -30.06 10.02
CA PRO A 89 24.83 -31.03 10.17
C PRO A 89 24.43 -32.47 9.79
N SER A 90 23.22 -32.91 10.18
CA SER A 90 22.70 -34.23 9.80
C SER A 90 22.57 -34.41 8.29
N GLU A 91 22.18 -33.35 7.57
CA GLU A 91 22.01 -33.34 6.11
C GLU A 91 23.35 -33.27 5.38
N VAL A 92 24.34 -32.59 5.95
CA VAL A 92 25.72 -32.57 5.47
C VAL A 92 26.37 -33.94 5.65
N THR A 93 26.28 -34.53 6.85
CA THR A 93 26.81 -35.87 7.15
C THR A 93 26.16 -36.92 6.25
N ARG A 94 24.83 -36.85 6.04
CA ARG A 94 24.13 -37.73 5.09
C ARG A 94 24.68 -37.60 3.66
N ARG A 95 24.86 -36.38 3.16
CA ARG A 95 25.40 -36.11 1.81
C ARG A 95 26.86 -36.57 1.64
N VAL A 96 27.68 -36.49 2.69
CA VAL A 96 29.07 -36.97 2.72
C VAL A 96 29.11 -38.49 2.59
N ILE A 97 28.27 -39.20 3.35
CA ILE A 97 28.14 -40.66 3.31
C ILE A 97 27.63 -41.12 1.93
N GLU A 98 26.55 -40.52 1.42
CA GLU A 98 25.98 -40.83 0.09
C GLU A 98 27.01 -40.65 -1.04
N ARG A 99 27.84 -39.61 -0.96
CA ARG A 99 28.89 -39.30 -1.94
C ARG A 99 30.18 -40.09 -1.74
N LYS A 100 30.25 -40.96 -0.71
CA LYS A 100 31.46 -41.74 -0.34
C LYS A 100 32.69 -40.85 -0.13
N ILE A 101 32.48 -39.66 0.43
CA ILE A 101 33.57 -38.76 0.80
C ILE A 101 34.07 -39.22 2.17
N ASP A 102 35.37 -39.47 2.29
CA ASP A 102 35.99 -40.09 3.47
C ASP A 102 36.21 -39.05 4.60
N LEU A 103 35.13 -38.38 4.98
CA LEU A 103 35.09 -37.37 6.03
C LEU A 103 34.27 -37.89 7.22
N ILE A 104 34.83 -37.76 8.42
CA ILE A 104 34.21 -38.13 9.69
C ILE A 104 33.86 -36.87 10.48
N GLU A 105 32.69 -36.87 11.11
CA GLU A 105 32.24 -35.74 11.93
C GLU A 105 33.11 -35.65 13.20
N PRO A 106 33.71 -34.48 13.48
CA PRO A 106 34.57 -34.30 14.65
C PRO A 106 33.72 -34.33 15.94
N ILE A 107 34.01 -35.30 16.80
CA ILE A 107 33.33 -35.52 18.08
C ILE A 107 33.86 -34.58 19.18
N GLU A 108 35.12 -34.15 19.04
CA GLU A 108 35.77 -33.21 19.96
C GLU A 108 35.94 -31.82 19.31
N PRO A 109 35.78 -30.73 20.08
CA PRO A 109 36.01 -29.39 19.57
C PRO A 109 37.49 -29.17 19.20
N PRO A 110 37.79 -28.32 18.19
CA PRO A 110 39.15 -28.07 17.74
C PRO A 110 39.98 -27.37 18.83
N LYS A 111 41.17 -27.91 19.12
CA LYS A 111 42.10 -27.37 20.13
C LYS A 111 43.03 -26.35 19.47
N ARG A 112 43.25 -25.20 20.12
CA ARG A 112 44.28 -24.23 19.66
C ARG A 112 45.67 -24.85 19.78
N ILE A 113 46.35 -25.02 18.65
CA ILE A 113 47.76 -25.43 18.63
C ILE A 113 48.60 -24.20 19.02
N LYS A 114 49.18 -24.21 20.22
CA LYS A 114 50.21 -23.23 20.63
C LYS A 114 51.57 -23.81 20.29
N VAL A 115 52.21 -23.31 19.24
CA VAL A 115 53.56 -23.72 18.86
C VAL A 115 54.55 -23.08 19.84
N LYS A 116 55.29 -23.89 20.61
CA LYS A 116 56.46 -23.39 21.33
C LYS A 116 57.56 -23.14 20.30
N LYS A 117 58.07 -21.90 20.26
CA LYS A 117 59.24 -21.54 19.44
C LYS A 117 60.37 -22.50 19.81
N MET A 118 60.86 -23.27 18.83
CA MET A 118 62.06 -24.07 19.00
C MET A 118 63.23 -23.09 19.11
N GLU A 119 63.91 -23.08 20.26
CA GLU A 119 65.18 -22.38 20.37
C GLU A 119 66.21 -23.18 19.56
N THR A 120 66.63 -22.60 18.45
CA THR A 120 67.75 -23.09 17.65
C THR A 120 69.00 -22.97 18.51
N LYS A 121 69.59 -24.13 18.81
CA LYS A 121 70.85 -24.27 19.53
C LYS A 121 72.04 -23.97 18.63
#